data_AF-A0A0Q6A4N3-F1
#
_entry.id   AF-A0A0Q6A4N3-F1
#
_cell.length_a   1.000
_cell.length_b   1.000
_cell.length_c   1.000
_cell.angle_alpha   90.00
_cell.angle_beta   90.00
_cell.angle_gamma   90.00
#
_symmetry.space_group_name_H-M   'P 1'
#
loop_
_entity.id
_entity.type
_entity.pdbx_description
1 polymer ?
#
loop_
_entity_poly.entity_id
_entity_poly.type
_entity_poly.pdbx_seq_one_letter_code
_entity_poly.pdbx_strand_id
1 'polypeptide(L)'
;MKKIIFICLVLITSFLNAQNLKFKNFKIADYEITSDGIVEISTHSTVDKKGNIIVYSDSWDGKNFFEYKLSNSEIEKLNSLTERDLEKFVKQKKLNENQFFAGKRKFITFDYKGKNRSLCFIEPFMNEEFAEILKLLGKNIYGHDENAKIPMMSTDFEKTKKDIINREKVDNYLPQKAIIRQIK
;
A
#
# COMPACT_ATOMS: atom_id res chain seq x y z
N MET A 1 17.40 26.99 39.64
CA MET A 1 16.88 27.43 38.32
C MET A 1 17.66 26.87 37.12
N LYS A 2 19.01 26.91 37.10
CA LYS A 2 19.81 26.37 35.96
C LYS A 2 19.57 24.89 35.62
N LYS A 3 19.30 24.03 36.62
CA LYS A 3 19.01 22.58 36.40
C LYS A 3 17.63 22.31 35.77
N ILE A 4 16.64 23.17 35.98
CA ILE A 4 15.28 23.00 35.42
C ILE A 4 15.28 23.35 33.92
N ILE A 5 16.05 24.37 33.53
CA ILE A 5 16.19 24.78 32.13
C ILE A 5 16.84 23.67 31.29
N PHE A 6 17.81 22.94 31.86
CA PHE A 6 18.46 21.81 31.18
C PHE A 6 17.52 20.62 30.94
N ILE A 7 16.63 20.33 31.90
CA ILE A 7 15.62 19.25 31.78
C ILE A 7 14.58 19.62 30.71
N CYS A 8 14.14 20.88 30.65
CA CYS A 8 13.25 21.35 29.59
C CYS A 8 13.90 21.27 28.19
N LEU A 9 15.20 21.60 28.06
CA LEU A 9 15.89 21.51 26.76
C LEU A 9 15.98 20.07 26.22
N VAL A 10 16.27 19.10 27.09
CA VAL A 10 16.34 17.68 26.73
C VAL A 10 14.96 17.13 26.35
N LEU A 11 13.89 17.58 27.01
CA LEU A 11 12.53 17.20 26.64
C LEU A 11 12.11 17.79 25.28
N ILE A 12 12.51 19.04 24.98
CA ILE A 12 12.18 19.70 23.69
C ILE A 12 12.87 19.00 22.50
N THR A 13 14.10 18.49 22.67
CA THR A 13 14.78 17.73 21.59
C THR A 13 14.12 16.39 21.28
N SER A 14 13.38 15.81 22.23
CA SER A 14 12.66 14.55 22.04
C SER A 14 11.36 14.69 21.24
N PHE A 15 10.79 15.90 21.15
CA PHE A 15 9.52 16.15 20.48
C PHE A 15 9.63 16.49 18.97
N LEU A 16 10.84 16.62 18.43
CA LEU A 16 11.04 17.20 17.08
C LEU A 16 11.36 16.21 15.95
N ASN A 17 11.47 14.91 16.21
CA ASN A 17 11.66 13.92 15.14
C ASN A 17 10.38 13.12 14.86
N ALA A 18 9.25 13.81 14.67
CA ALA A 18 8.18 13.24 13.86
C ALA A 18 8.68 13.24 12.42
N GLN A 19 9.23 12.10 11.98
CA GLN A 19 9.65 11.97 10.59
C GLN A 19 8.43 12.06 9.69
N ASN A 20 8.53 12.83 8.61
CA ASN A 20 7.48 12.91 7.61
C ASN A 20 7.79 11.94 6.46
N LEU A 21 6.74 11.53 5.74
CA LEU A 21 6.94 10.80 4.50
C LEU A 21 7.62 11.69 3.45
N LYS A 22 8.61 11.11 2.77
CA LYS A 22 9.39 11.74 1.69
C LYS A 22 8.59 11.86 0.39
N PHE A 23 7.46 11.15 0.29
CA PHE A 23 6.55 11.14 -0.86
C PHE A 23 5.17 11.72 -0.51
N LYS A 24 4.34 11.91 -1.53
CA LYS A 24 2.97 12.41 -1.40
C LYS A 24 2.00 11.50 -2.14
N ASN A 25 0.70 11.68 -1.88
CA ASN A 25 -0.39 11.00 -2.61
C ASN A 25 -0.22 9.47 -2.63
N PHE A 26 0.26 8.91 -1.52
CA PHE A 26 0.45 7.47 -1.42
C PHE A 26 -0.89 6.76 -1.45
N LYS A 27 -0.99 5.73 -2.29
CA LYS A 27 -2.12 4.81 -2.35
C LYS A 27 -1.60 3.38 -2.46
N ILE A 28 -2.27 2.46 -1.79
CA ILE A 28 -2.15 1.02 -2.02
C ILE A 28 -3.54 0.41 -2.10
N ALA A 29 -3.76 -0.54 -3.01
CA ALA A 29 -5.07 -1.14 -3.22
C ALA A 29 -4.95 -2.62 -3.59
N ASP A 30 -5.79 -3.46 -3.00
CA ASP A 30 -6.03 -4.81 -3.49
C ASP A 30 -7.18 -4.76 -4.50
N TYR A 31 -6.96 -5.37 -5.67
CA TYR A 31 -7.93 -5.36 -6.75
C TYR A 31 -8.01 -6.68 -7.51
N GLU A 32 -9.13 -6.85 -8.19
CA GLU A 32 -9.33 -7.85 -9.23
C GLU A 32 -9.76 -7.18 -10.53
N ILE A 33 -9.54 -7.89 -11.64
CA ILE A 33 -10.04 -7.49 -12.97
C ILE A 33 -11.03 -8.57 -13.38
N THR A 34 -12.28 -8.19 -13.61
CA THR A 34 -13.33 -9.09 -14.08
C THR A 34 -13.08 -9.54 -15.53
N SER A 35 -13.85 -10.52 -16.01
CA SER A 35 -13.80 -10.96 -17.43
C SER A 35 -14.02 -9.81 -18.41
N ASP A 36 -14.78 -8.80 -17.98
CA ASP A 36 -15.20 -7.67 -18.81
C ASP A 36 -14.21 -6.49 -18.72
N GLY A 37 -13.07 -6.71 -18.05
CA GLY A 37 -12.01 -5.71 -17.89
C GLY A 37 -12.30 -4.67 -16.80
N ILE A 38 -13.31 -4.89 -15.95
CA ILE A 38 -13.67 -3.96 -14.87
C ILE A 38 -12.74 -4.19 -13.68
N VAL A 39 -12.17 -3.10 -13.15
CA VAL A 39 -11.36 -3.13 -11.92
C VAL A 39 -12.26 -3.04 -10.70
N GLU A 40 -12.22 -4.07 -9.86
CA GLU A 40 -12.90 -4.12 -8.57
C GLU A 40 -11.87 -3.96 -7.46
N ILE A 41 -12.05 -2.94 -6.60
CA ILE A 41 -11.14 -2.63 -5.50
C ILE A 41 -11.76 -3.15 -4.21
N SER A 42 -11.09 -4.06 -3.52
CA SER A 42 -11.56 -4.58 -2.23
C SER A 42 -10.91 -3.91 -1.04
N THR A 43 -9.68 -3.42 -1.19
CA THR A 43 -9.04 -2.58 -0.17
C THR A 43 -8.42 -1.38 -0.84
N HIS A 44 -8.45 -0.24 -0.17
CA HIS A 44 -7.81 0.97 -0.66
C HIS A 44 -7.30 1.75 0.53
N SER A 45 -6.02 2.07 0.53
CA SER A 45 -5.43 2.80 1.64
C SER A 45 -4.64 3.98 1.13
N THR A 46 -4.77 5.09 1.84
CA THR A 46 -3.98 6.29 1.58
C THR A 46 -3.17 6.66 2.80
N VAL A 47 -2.01 7.28 2.59
CA VAL A 47 -1.18 7.77 3.69
C VAL A 47 -0.86 9.24 3.49
N ASP A 48 -1.17 10.05 4.49
CA ASP A 48 -0.83 11.47 4.49
C ASP A 48 0.64 11.71 4.86
N LYS A 49 1.13 12.94 4.70
CA LYS A 49 2.54 13.26 4.97
C LYS A 49 2.96 13.02 6.43
N LYS A 50 2.00 13.04 7.35
CA LYS A 50 2.22 12.85 8.79
C LYS A 50 2.18 11.37 9.16
N GLY A 51 1.95 10.46 8.22
CA GLY A 51 1.85 9.03 8.48
C GLY A 51 0.49 8.59 9.03
N ASN A 52 -0.58 9.36 8.82
CA ASN A 52 -1.94 8.87 9.08
C ASN A 52 -2.37 8.01 7.89
N ILE A 53 -2.76 6.76 8.16
CA ILE A 53 -3.30 5.83 7.17
C ILE A 53 -4.81 5.84 7.27
N ILE A 54 -5.48 6.07 6.14
CA ILE A 54 -6.92 5.80 6.00
C ILE A 54 -7.06 4.52 5.18
N VAL A 55 -7.81 3.55 5.68
CA VAL A 55 -8.05 2.25 5.05
C VAL A 55 -9.54 2.11 4.76
N TYR A 56 -9.89 1.89 3.50
CA TYR A 56 -11.15 1.31 3.07
C TYR A 56 -11.01 -0.21 2.94
N SER A 57 -11.98 -0.95 3.47
CA SER A 57 -12.14 -2.39 3.27
C SER A 57 -13.56 -2.71 2.82
N ASP A 58 -13.69 -3.47 1.75
CA ASP A 58 -14.90 -4.16 1.31
C ASP A 58 -14.77 -5.63 1.69
N SER A 59 -15.26 -5.97 2.89
CA SER A 59 -15.12 -7.28 3.51
C SER A 59 -16.47 -7.89 3.89
N TRP A 60 -16.45 -9.07 4.51
CA TRP A 60 -17.65 -9.84 4.86
C TRP A 60 -18.60 -9.10 5.82
N ASP A 61 -18.07 -8.15 6.59
CA ASP A 61 -18.77 -7.28 7.54
C ASP A 61 -19.19 -5.93 6.90
N GLY A 62 -19.07 -5.82 5.58
CA GLY A 62 -19.48 -4.67 4.79
C GLY A 62 -18.33 -3.73 4.43
N LYS A 63 -18.72 -2.51 4.03
CA LYS A 63 -17.80 -1.45 3.59
C LYS A 63 -17.43 -0.56 4.77
N ASN A 64 -16.19 -0.65 5.20
CA ASN A 64 -15.72 -0.01 6.41
C ASN A 64 -14.51 0.90 6.13
N PHE A 65 -14.38 1.93 6.97
CA PHE A 65 -13.22 2.82 6.97
C PHE A 65 -12.53 2.78 8.33
N PHE A 66 -11.21 2.81 8.30
CA PHE A 66 -10.37 2.81 9.50
C PHE A 66 -9.28 3.87 9.39
N GLU A 67 -8.86 4.43 10.52
CA GLU A 67 -7.73 5.35 10.61
C GLU A 67 -6.67 4.82 11.57
N TYR A 68 -5.42 4.76 11.12
CA TYR A 68 -4.28 4.32 11.91
C TYR A 68 -3.15 5.34 11.87
N LYS A 69 -2.35 5.39 12.93
CA LYS A 69 -1.15 6.21 13.00
C LYS A 69 0.10 5.35 12.85
N LEU A 70 0.92 5.65 11.84
CA LEU A 70 2.24 5.07 11.72
C LEU A 70 3.20 5.59 12.78
N SER A 71 3.99 4.68 13.32
CA SER A 71 5.17 4.98 14.13
C SER A 71 6.32 5.50 13.26
N ASN A 72 7.32 6.10 13.90
CA ASN A 72 8.49 6.63 13.20
C ASN A 72 9.28 5.54 12.44
N SER A 73 9.44 4.36 13.03
CA SER A 73 10.11 3.23 12.35
C SER A 73 9.33 2.76 11.12
N GLU A 74 8.00 2.82 11.17
CA GLU A 74 7.16 2.48 10.02
C GLU A 74 7.28 3.52 8.90
N ILE A 75 7.35 4.81 9.25
CA ILE A 75 7.60 5.91 8.32
C ILE A 75 8.98 5.78 7.66
N GLU A 76 10.02 5.45 8.43
CA GLU A 76 11.37 5.18 7.90
C GLU A 76 11.35 4.03 6.89
N LYS A 77 10.69 2.93 7.25
CA LYS A 77 10.59 1.76 6.36
C LYS A 77 9.83 2.09 5.09
N LEU A 78 8.72 2.83 5.18
CA LEU A 78 7.98 3.30 4.00
C LEU A 78 8.81 4.23 3.12
N ASN A 79 9.60 5.11 3.72
CA ASN A 79 10.48 6.03 3.00
C ASN A 79 11.53 5.30 2.14
N SER A 80 11.89 4.06 2.46
CA SER A 80 12.80 3.25 1.63
C SER A 80 12.25 2.97 0.22
N LEU A 81 10.93 3.02 0.01
CA LEU A 81 10.30 2.92 -1.33
C LEU A 81 10.81 3.99 -2.31
N THR A 82 11.35 5.10 -1.79
CA THR A 82 11.87 6.20 -2.61
C THR A 82 13.31 5.98 -3.10
N GLU A 83 14.03 5.05 -2.49
CA GLU A 83 15.47 4.84 -2.71
C GLU A 83 15.77 4.14 -4.04
N ARG A 84 14.80 3.38 -4.56
CA ARG A 84 14.96 2.57 -5.77
C ARG A 84 13.75 2.70 -6.69
N ASP A 85 13.91 2.19 -7.91
CA ASP A 85 12.81 2.04 -8.85
C ASP A 85 11.84 0.97 -8.33
N LEU A 86 10.52 1.22 -8.44
CA LEU A 86 9.53 0.29 -7.94
C LEU A 86 9.57 -1.05 -8.67
N GLU A 87 9.87 -1.04 -9.96
CA GLU A 87 9.94 -2.26 -10.78
C GLU A 87 11.03 -3.23 -10.28
N LYS A 88 12.08 -2.73 -9.62
CA LYS A 88 13.15 -3.54 -9.04
C LYS A 88 12.71 -4.34 -7.81
N PHE A 89 11.54 -4.05 -7.25
CA PHE A 89 10.97 -4.81 -6.14
C PHE A 89 10.25 -6.08 -6.59
N VAL A 90 9.93 -6.20 -7.88
CA VAL A 90 9.22 -7.36 -8.42
C VAL A 90 10.22 -8.43 -8.88
N LYS A 91 9.92 -9.69 -8.55
CA LYS A 91 10.68 -10.83 -9.07
C LYS A 91 10.03 -11.30 -10.36
N GLN A 92 10.78 -11.24 -11.46
CA GLN A 92 10.34 -11.89 -12.70
C GLN A 92 10.36 -13.41 -12.50
N LYS A 93 9.18 -14.02 -12.45
CA LYS A 93 9.01 -15.47 -12.36
C LYS A 93 7.99 -15.93 -13.38
N LYS A 94 8.43 -16.80 -14.30
CA LYS A 94 7.52 -17.58 -15.13
C LYS A 94 6.94 -18.69 -14.26
N LEU A 95 5.62 -18.77 -14.15
CA LEU A 95 4.95 -19.90 -13.51
C LEU A 95 5.11 -21.13 -14.41
N ASN A 96 5.36 -22.29 -13.81
CA ASN A 96 5.38 -23.55 -14.54
C ASN A 96 4.00 -23.85 -15.12
N GLU A 97 3.94 -24.72 -16.13
CA GLU A 97 2.68 -25.31 -16.58
C GLU A 97 1.96 -25.93 -15.37
N ASN A 98 0.70 -25.54 -15.14
CA ASN A 98 -0.12 -25.90 -13.98
C ASN A 98 0.17 -25.18 -12.65
N GLN A 99 1.03 -24.16 -12.62
CA GLN A 99 1.14 -23.26 -11.47
C GLN A 99 0.21 -22.04 -11.65
N PHE A 100 -0.55 -21.74 -10.60
CA PHE A 100 -1.52 -20.65 -10.55
C PHE A 100 -1.20 -19.76 -9.36
N PHE A 101 -1.46 -18.46 -9.50
CA PHE A 101 -1.52 -17.56 -8.36
C PHE A 101 -2.96 -17.52 -7.82
N ALA A 102 -3.10 -17.75 -6.51
CA ALA A 102 -4.34 -17.57 -5.78
C ALA A 102 -4.23 -16.31 -4.91
N GLY A 103 -5.06 -15.32 -5.21
CA GLY A 103 -5.14 -14.07 -4.46
C GLY A 103 -5.47 -12.87 -5.34
N LYS A 104 -5.49 -11.69 -4.70
CA LYS A 104 -5.76 -10.42 -5.37
C LYS A 104 -4.48 -9.81 -5.90
N ARG A 105 -4.59 -9.04 -6.98
CA ARG A 105 -3.50 -8.17 -7.41
C ARG A 105 -3.43 -6.98 -6.48
N LYS A 106 -2.26 -6.36 -6.41
CA LYS A 106 -2.02 -5.18 -5.60
C LYS A 106 -1.48 -4.07 -6.47
N PHE A 107 -1.91 -2.86 -6.19
CA PHE A 107 -1.46 -1.64 -6.82
C PHE A 107 -0.88 -0.72 -5.77
N ILE A 108 0.28 -0.13 -6.01
CA ILE A 108 0.87 0.91 -5.16
C ILE A 108 1.21 2.12 -6.04
N THR A 109 0.98 3.32 -5.53
CA THR A 109 1.43 4.55 -6.18
C THR A 109 1.76 5.64 -5.17
N PHE A 110 2.71 6.50 -5.51
CA PHE A 110 3.05 7.72 -4.78
C PHE A 110 3.85 8.68 -5.66
N ASP A 111 3.83 9.95 -5.29
CA ASP A 111 4.62 11.00 -5.95
C ASP A 111 5.91 11.27 -5.19
N TYR A 112 7.05 11.16 -5.87
CA TYR A 112 8.37 11.46 -5.31
C TYR A 112 9.22 12.25 -6.30
N LYS A 113 9.78 13.38 -5.84
CA LYS A 113 10.61 14.29 -6.66
C LYS A 113 9.97 14.66 -8.01
N GLY A 114 8.67 14.97 -8.00
CA GLY A 114 7.92 15.38 -9.18
C GLY A 114 7.57 14.25 -10.16
N LYS A 115 7.89 13.00 -9.84
CA LYS A 115 7.53 11.82 -10.64
C LYS A 115 6.49 11.00 -9.89
N ASN A 116 5.44 10.60 -10.60
CA ASN A 116 4.56 9.55 -10.12
C ASN A 116 5.27 8.21 -10.26
N ARG A 117 5.33 7.45 -9.19
CA ARG A 117 5.79 6.07 -9.19
C ARG A 117 4.57 5.18 -8.95
N SER A 118 4.44 4.12 -9.74
CA SER A 118 3.36 3.17 -9.58
C SER A 118 3.80 1.77 -9.99
N LEU A 119 3.13 0.77 -9.44
CA LEU A 119 3.44 -0.64 -9.65
C LEU A 119 2.20 -1.48 -9.39
N CYS A 120 1.80 -2.30 -10.36
CA CYS A 120 0.96 -3.46 -10.12
C CYS A 120 1.86 -4.66 -9.80
N PHE A 121 1.48 -5.43 -8.79
CA PHE A 121 2.25 -6.57 -8.30
C PHE A 121 1.36 -7.64 -7.68
N ILE A 122 1.96 -8.79 -7.43
CA ILE A 122 1.29 -9.98 -6.90
C ILE A 122 2.21 -10.58 -5.83
N GLU A 123 1.68 -10.84 -4.63
CA GLU A 123 2.40 -11.64 -3.63
C GLU A 123 2.38 -13.12 -4.05
N PRO A 124 3.45 -13.92 -3.88
CA PRO A 124 4.73 -13.62 -3.25
C PRO A 124 5.83 -13.23 -4.25
N PHE A 125 5.49 -12.76 -5.47
CA PHE A 125 6.45 -12.50 -6.55
C PHE A 125 7.18 -11.16 -6.37
N MET A 126 7.74 -10.94 -5.19
CA MET A 126 8.50 -9.75 -4.82
C MET A 126 9.78 -10.11 -4.07
N ASN A 127 10.72 -9.16 -4.00
CA ASN A 127 11.89 -9.30 -3.16
C ASN A 127 11.54 -9.16 -1.66
N GLU A 128 12.46 -9.58 -0.80
CA GLU A 128 12.26 -9.61 0.65
C GLU A 128 12.09 -8.20 1.23
N GLU A 129 12.87 -7.24 0.73
CA GLU A 129 12.79 -5.82 1.10
C GLU A 129 11.36 -5.27 0.94
N PHE A 130 10.73 -5.53 -0.21
CA PHE A 130 9.35 -5.10 -0.48
C PHE A 130 8.33 -5.91 0.33
N ALA A 131 8.56 -7.21 0.52
CA ALA A 131 7.70 -8.04 1.34
C ALA A 131 7.62 -7.55 2.80
N GLU A 132 8.73 -7.08 3.36
CA GLU A 132 8.74 -6.48 4.70
C GLU A 132 7.93 -5.18 4.78
N ILE A 133 8.03 -4.32 3.76
CA ILE A 133 7.23 -3.08 3.67
C ILE A 133 5.73 -3.42 3.59
N LEU A 134 5.36 -4.42 2.79
CA LEU A 134 3.98 -4.86 2.67
C LEU A 134 3.47 -5.52 3.95
N LYS A 135 4.28 -6.29 4.66
CA LYS A 135 3.90 -6.89 5.94
C LYS A 135 3.57 -5.82 6.98
N LEU A 136 4.36 -4.76 7.02
CA LEU A 136 4.10 -3.59 7.85
C LEU A 136 2.77 -2.93 7.50
N LEU A 137 2.55 -2.63 6.22
CA LEU A 137 1.30 -2.04 5.76
C LEU A 137 0.11 -2.95 6.04
N GLY A 138 0.26 -4.25 5.79
CA GLY A 138 -0.76 -5.28 5.96
C GLY A 138 -1.28 -5.36 7.39
N LYS A 139 -0.45 -5.10 8.41
CA LYS A 139 -0.92 -5.02 9.79
C LYS A 139 -2.02 -3.97 9.97
N ASN A 140 -1.86 -2.80 9.35
CA ASN A 140 -2.82 -1.70 9.45
C ASN A 140 -3.98 -1.88 8.45
N ILE A 141 -3.69 -2.34 7.23
CA ILE A 141 -4.71 -2.54 6.18
C ILE A 141 -5.68 -3.66 6.56
N TYR A 142 -5.21 -4.76 7.14
CA TYR A 142 -6.01 -5.95 7.44
C TYR A 142 -6.30 -6.13 8.94
N GLY A 143 -5.88 -5.18 9.79
CA GLY A 143 -6.05 -5.28 11.23
C GLY A 143 -7.51 -5.15 11.70
N HIS A 144 -8.31 -4.37 10.97
CA HIS A 144 -9.74 -4.14 11.20
C HIS A 144 -10.10 -3.95 12.70
N ASP A 145 -9.35 -3.10 13.40
CA ASP A 145 -9.62 -2.77 14.80
C ASP A 145 -10.90 -1.91 14.88
N GLU A 146 -11.92 -2.38 15.60
CA GLU A 146 -13.17 -1.64 15.79
C GLU A 146 -12.96 -0.25 16.41
N ASN A 147 -11.92 -0.07 17.23
CA ASN A 147 -11.59 1.23 17.81
C ASN A 147 -10.98 2.21 16.81
N ALA A 148 -10.44 1.69 15.69
CA ALA A 148 -9.88 2.49 14.61
C ALA A 148 -10.94 2.84 13.55
N LYS A 149 -12.17 2.33 13.68
CA LYS A 149 -13.24 2.54 12.71
C LYS A 149 -13.70 3.99 12.70
N ILE A 150 -13.81 4.55 11.50
CA ILE A 150 -14.22 5.94 11.27
C ILE A 150 -15.47 6.00 10.36
N PRO A 151 -16.20 7.13 10.35
CA PRO A 151 -17.29 7.32 9.40
C PRO A 151 -16.82 7.22 7.95
N MET A 152 -17.75 6.82 7.08
CA MET A 152 -17.50 6.69 5.65
C MET A 152 -16.98 8.00 5.04
N MET A 153 -15.87 7.89 4.30
CA MET A 153 -15.23 9.01 3.62
C MET A 153 -15.40 8.93 2.11
N SER A 154 -15.27 10.07 1.43
CA SER A 154 -15.16 10.05 -0.03
C SER A 154 -13.81 9.46 -0.44
N THR A 155 -13.83 8.62 -1.46
CA THR A 155 -12.65 7.95 -1.98
C THR A 155 -12.49 8.22 -3.47
N ASP A 156 -11.24 8.25 -3.90
CA ASP A 156 -10.86 8.47 -5.29
C ASP A 156 -10.69 7.12 -6.03
N PHE A 157 -11.70 6.26 -5.94
CA PHE A 157 -11.67 4.92 -6.52
C PHE A 157 -11.56 4.99 -8.04
N GLU A 158 -12.33 5.85 -8.70
CA GLU A 158 -12.36 5.93 -10.16
C GLU A 158 -11.02 6.35 -10.75
N LYS A 159 -10.30 7.29 -10.12
CA LYS A 159 -8.93 7.59 -10.54
C LYS A 159 -8.01 6.39 -10.31
N THR A 160 -8.12 5.74 -9.16
CA THR A 160 -7.28 4.57 -8.84
C THR A 160 -7.50 3.43 -9.85
N LYS A 161 -8.75 3.16 -10.25
CA LYS A 161 -9.06 2.17 -11.30
C LYS A 161 -8.42 2.53 -12.64
N LYS A 162 -8.48 3.81 -13.05
CA LYS A 162 -7.82 4.29 -14.28
C LYS A 162 -6.31 4.14 -14.20
N ASP A 163 -5.70 4.46 -13.06
CA ASP A 163 -4.27 4.32 -12.82
C ASP A 163 -3.84 2.84 -12.92
N ILE A 164 -4.63 1.93 -12.33
CA ILE A 164 -4.43 0.47 -12.43
C ILE A 164 -4.47 0.00 -13.88
N ILE A 165 -5.52 0.35 -14.63
CA ILE A 165 -5.67 -0.05 -16.04
C ILE A 165 -4.49 0.43 -16.89
N ASN A 166 -4.04 1.67 -16.66
CA ASN A 166 -2.91 2.22 -17.39
C ASN A 166 -1.60 1.52 -17.05
N ARG A 167 -1.40 1.16 -15.77
CA ARG A 167 -0.19 0.50 -15.30
C ARG A 167 -0.11 -0.97 -15.71
N GLU A 168 -1.23 -1.71 -15.69
CA GLU A 168 -1.34 -3.10 -16.19
C GLU A 168 -0.90 -3.24 -17.66
N LYS A 169 -1.08 -2.21 -18.49
CA LYS A 169 -0.59 -2.23 -19.89
C LYS A 169 0.93 -2.25 -20.01
N VAL A 170 1.63 -1.80 -18.98
CA VAL A 170 3.10 -1.70 -18.93
C VAL A 170 3.70 -2.84 -18.11
N ASP A 171 2.96 -3.36 -17.13
CA ASP A 171 3.40 -4.40 -16.19
C ASP A 171 3.36 -5.80 -16.79
N ASN A 172 4.21 -6.03 -17.79
CA ASN A 172 4.36 -7.28 -18.52
C ASN A 172 5.07 -8.41 -17.72
N TYR A 173 5.49 -8.13 -16.49
CA TYR A 173 6.26 -9.04 -15.63
C TYR A 173 5.38 -9.81 -14.64
N LEU A 174 4.08 -9.52 -14.57
CA LEU A 174 3.15 -10.24 -13.72
C LEU A 174 2.88 -11.64 -14.29
N PRO A 175 2.86 -12.69 -13.46
CA PRO A 175 2.41 -13.99 -13.91
C PRO A 175 1.00 -13.91 -14.52
N GLN A 176 0.81 -14.56 -15.67
CA GLN A 176 -0.52 -14.66 -16.28
C GLN A 176 -1.45 -15.41 -15.32
N LYS A 177 -2.59 -14.79 -14.97
CA LYS A 177 -3.65 -15.45 -14.19
C LYS A 177 -4.21 -16.55 -15.07
N ALA A 178 -3.94 -17.80 -14.74
CA ALA A 178 -4.43 -18.91 -15.54
C ALA A 178 -5.94 -19.11 -15.30
N ILE A 179 -6.68 -19.30 -16.39
CA ILE A 179 -8.14 -19.36 -16.43
C ILE A 179 -8.55 -20.77 -16.05
N ILE A 180 -9.18 -20.96 -14.89
CA ILE A 180 -9.81 -22.24 -14.54
C ILE A 180 -11.10 -22.35 -15.35
N ARG A 181 -11.07 -23.10 -16.46
CA ARG A 181 -12.30 -23.58 -17.08
C ARG A 181 -12.82 -24.72 -16.22
N GLN A 182 -13.88 -24.49 -15.45
CA GLN A 182 -14.65 -25.60 -14.88
C GLN A 182 -15.28 -26.35 -16.06
N ILE A 183 -14.76 -27.53 -16.36
CA ILE A 183 -15.43 -28.47 -17.26
C ILE A 183 -16.59 -29.04 -16.45
N LYS A 184 -17.81 -28.72 -16.87
CA LYS A 184 -19.04 -29.35 -16.36
C LYS A 184 -19.13 -30.80 -16.83
#